data_AF-T1C347-F1
#
_entry.id   AF-T1C347-F1
#
_cell.length_a   1.000
_cell.length_b   1.000
_cell.length_c   1.000
_cell.angle_alpha   90.00
_cell.angle_beta   90.00
_cell.angle_gamma   90.00
#
_symmetry.space_group_name_H-M   'P 1'
#
loop_
_entity.id
_entity.type
_entity.pdbx_description
1 polymer ?
#
loop_
_entity_poly.entity_id
_entity_poly.type
_entity_poly.pdbx_seq_one_letter_code
_entity_poly.pdbx_strand_id
1 'polypeptide(L)'
;TFIMGKVELKRLLSAFKVSDKNANELLAKIDKTYRHINAIAFAESLQRLGLKQEDITNILRRAELDDVTISGIFDMIETERIRSTFGKLVDLSVD
;
A
#
# COMPACT_ATOMS: atom_id res chain seq x y z
N THR A 1 -6.14 4.85 -8.79
CA THR A 1 -4.83 5.56 -8.82
C THR A 1 -5.03 6.96 -8.30
N PHE A 2 -4.19 7.42 -7.37
CA PHE A 2 -4.27 8.79 -6.84
C PHE A 2 -2.98 9.57 -7.15
N ILE A 3 -3.06 10.90 -7.12
CA ILE A 3 -1.93 11.81 -7.35
C ILE A 3 -1.60 12.47 -6.02
N MET A 4 -0.36 12.32 -5.56
CA MET A 4 0.12 12.98 -4.34
C MET A 4 1.56 13.45 -4.55
N GLY A 5 1.87 14.65 -4.05
CA GLY A 5 3.22 15.20 -4.14
C GLY A 5 4.20 14.44 -3.24
N LYS A 6 5.47 14.32 -3.66
CA LYS A 6 6.54 13.65 -2.89
C LYS A 6 6.71 14.22 -1.47
N VAL A 7 6.67 15.55 -1.34
CA VAL A 7 6.82 16.25 -0.05
C VAL A 7 5.62 15.99 0.86
N GLU A 8 4.42 16.00 0.29
CA GLU A 8 3.17 15.75 1.00
C GLU A 8 3.10 14.30 1.50
N LEU A 9 3.43 13.34 0.62
CA LEU A 9 3.53 11.94 0.97
C LEU A 9 4.58 11.70 2.07
N LYS A 10 5.75 12.35 1.99
CA LYS A 10 6.77 12.23 3.03
C LYS A 10 6.26 12.71 4.40
N ARG A 11 5.62 13.89 4.44
CA ARG A 11 5.03 14.45 5.67
C ARG A 11 3.99 13.51 6.26
N LEU A 12 3.15 12.95 5.39
CA LEU A 12 2.10 12.03 5.76
C LEU A 12 2.69 10.74 6.35
N LEU A 13 3.67 10.12 5.69
CA LEU A 13 4.37 8.94 6.20
C LEU A 13 5.04 9.20 7.57
N SER A 14 5.71 10.34 7.74
CA SER A 14 6.29 10.73 9.03
C SER A 14 5.24 10.88 10.12
N ALA A 15 4.04 11.38 9.81
CA ALA A 15 2.94 11.51 10.76
C ALA A 15 2.42 10.16 11.28
N PHE A 16 2.62 9.09 10.51
CA PHE A 16 2.26 7.71 10.90
C PHE A 16 3.47 6.90 11.38
N LYS A 17 4.51 7.58 11.89
CA LYS A 17 5.71 6.96 12.49
C LYS A 17 6.48 6.03 11.52
N VAL A 18 6.34 6.21 10.23
CA VAL A 18 7.22 5.57 9.24
C VAL A 18 8.60 6.17 9.38
N SER A 19 9.63 5.34 9.55
CA SER A 19 11.01 5.83 9.65
C SER A 19 11.42 6.57 8.37
N ASP A 20 12.29 7.57 8.49
CA ASP A 20 12.78 8.32 7.33
C ASP A 20 13.43 7.41 6.28
N LYS A 21 14.11 6.35 6.72
CA LYS A 21 14.67 5.32 5.84
C LYS A 21 13.56 4.66 5.00
N ASN A 22 12.52 4.14 5.65
CA ASN A 22 11.43 3.44 4.99
C ASN A 22 10.61 4.38 4.11
N ALA A 23 10.40 5.62 4.54
CA ALA A 23 9.74 6.65 3.76
C ALA A 23 10.55 6.98 2.49
N ASN A 24 11.87 7.15 2.59
CA ASN A 24 12.72 7.41 1.43
C ASN A 24 12.74 6.20 0.46
N GLU A 25 12.74 4.97 0.96
CA GLU A 25 12.64 3.76 0.14
C GLU A 25 11.30 3.67 -0.61
N LEU A 26 10.18 3.96 0.06
CA LEU A 26 8.85 4.06 -0.56
C LEU A 26 8.82 5.13 -1.66
N LEU A 27 9.34 6.32 -1.36
CA LEU A 27 9.38 7.42 -2.31
C LEU A 27 10.26 7.09 -3.52
N ALA A 28 11.38 6.39 -3.33
CA ALA A 28 12.25 5.96 -4.43
C ALA A 28 11.59 4.91 -5.34
N LYS A 29 10.73 4.04 -4.79
CA LYS A 29 9.92 3.08 -5.57
C LYS A 29 8.83 3.78 -6.39
N ILE A 30 8.27 4.87 -5.86
CA ILE A 30 7.23 5.67 -6.51
C ILE A 30 7.83 6.58 -7.61
N ASP A 31 8.99 7.19 -7.36
CA ASP A 31 9.66 8.13 -8.31
C ASP A 31 10.02 7.48 -9.65
N LYS A 32 10.22 6.15 -9.69
CA LYS A 32 10.56 5.42 -10.91
C LYS A 32 9.34 5.14 -11.82
N THR A 33 8.11 5.37 -11.36
CA THR A 33 6.89 4.82 -12.00
C THR A 33 5.77 5.85 -12.21
N TYR A 34 6.08 7.13 -12.46
CA TYR A 34 5.13 8.23 -12.75
C TYR A 34 4.38 8.82 -11.53
N ARG A 35 3.85 10.05 -11.69
CA ARG A 35 3.06 10.87 -10.72
C ARG A 35 1.78 10.20 -10.17
N HIS A 36 1.61 8.92 -10.40
CA HIS A 36 0.41 8.13 -10.19
C HIS A 36 0.73 7.00 -9.22
N ILE A 37 0.23 7.11 -7.99
CA ILE A 37 0.42 6.08 -6.99
C ILE A 37 -0.72 5.08 -7.15
N ASN A 38 -0.36 3.81 -7.42
CA ASN A 38 -1.30 2.72 -7.29
C ASN A 38 -1.59 2.51 -5.81
N ALA A 39 -2.84 2.79 -5.41
CA ALA A 39 -3.26 2.73 -4.02
C ALA A 39 -3.14 1.33 -3.39
N ILE A 40 -3.32 0.28 -4.19
CA ILE A 40 -3.21 -1.12 -3.76
C ILE A 40 -1.74 -1.42 -3.43
N ALA A 41 -0.84 -1.23 -4.39
CA ALA A 41 0.59 -1.47 -4.20
C ALA A 41 1.19 -0.61 -3.09
N PHE A 42 0.67 0.61 -2.91
CA PHE A 42 1.07 1.50 -1.83
C PHE A 42 0.60 0.97 -0.47
N ALA A 43 -0.68 0.62 -0.34
CA ALA A 43 -1.23 0.03 0.89
C ALA A 43 -0.55 -1.29 1.27
N GLU A 44 -0.27 -2.17 0.30
CA GLU A 44 0.52 -3.38 0.52
C GLU A 44 1.92 -3.06 1.06
N SER A 45 2.58 -2.04 0.49
CA SER A 45 3.92 -1.65 0.92
C SER A 45 3.90 -1.14 2.36
N LEU A 46 2.86 -0.40 2.76
CA LEU A 46 2.67 0.04 4.14
C LEU A 46 2.40 -1.14 5.10
N GLN A 47 1.58 -2.13 4.69
CA GLN A 47 1.39 -3.36 5.47
C GLN A 47 2.71 -4.11 5.69
N ARG A 48 3.54 -4.23 4.65
CA ARG A 48 4.87 -4.89 4.75
C ARG A 48 5.83 -4.14 5.67
N LEU A 49 5.65 -2.83 5.86
CA LEU A 49 6.39 -2.02 6.82
C LEU A 49 5.84 -2.14 8.25
N GLY A 50 4.77 -2.92 8.46
CA GLY A 50 4.18 -3.18 9.77
C GLY A 50 3.12 -2.17 10.20
N LEU A 51 2.62 -1.32 9.29
CA LEU A 51 1.55 -0.39 9.62
C LEU A 51 0.23 -1.14 9.79
N LYS A 52 -0.54 -0.74 10.79
CA LYS A 52 -1.89 -1.28 11.02
C LYS A 52 -2.84 -0.81 9.93
N GLN A 53 -3.85 -1.61 9.67
CA GLN A 53 -4.91 -1.28 8.72
C GLN A 53 -5.55 0.09 9.02
N GLU A 54 -5.78 0.42 10.29
CA GLU A 54 -6.30 1.72 10.72
C GLU A 54 -5.42 2.90 10.29
N ASP A 55 -4.10 2.78 10.47
CA ASP A 55 -3.14 3.81 10.06
C ASP A 55 -3.14 3.97 8.54
N ILE A 56 -3.18 2.85 7.81
CA ILE A 56 -3.24 2.85 6.34
C ILE A 56 -4.55 3.49 5.84
N THR A 57 -5.69 3.17 6.46
CA THR A 57 -6.98 3.80 6.15
C THR A 57 -6.89 5.32 6.35
N ASN A 58 -6.31 5.78 7.47
CA ASN A 58 -6.14 7.20 7.73
C ASN A 58 -5.18 7.88 6.75
N ILE A 59 -4.15 7.17 6.29
CA ILE A 59 -3.25 7.62 5.21
C ILE A 59 -4.03 7.83 3.91
N LEU A 60 -4.84 6.84 3.51
CA LEU A 60 -5.59 6.87 2.26
C LEU A 60 -6.72 7.93 2.29
N ARG A 61 -7.40 8.11 3.41
CA ARG A 61 -8.38 9.20 3.61
C ARG A 61 -7.75 10.59 3.44
N ARG A 62 -6.55 10.78 3.98
CA ARG A 62 -5.77 12.02 3.78
C ARG A 62 -5.29 12.22 2.35
N ALA A 63 -5.28 11.16 1.55
CA ALA A 63 -5.06 11.20 0.10
C ALA A 63 -6.37 11.40 -0.69
N GLU A 64 -7.45 11.81 -0.02
CA GLU A 64 -8.78 12.07 -0.61
C GLU A 64 -9.46 10.83 -1.21
N LEU A 65 -9.07 9.63 -0.77
CA LEU A 65 -9.78 8.39 -1.11
C LEU A 65 -10.97 8.21 -0.15
N ASP A 66 -12.13 7.89 -0.71
CA ASP A 66 -13.32 7.60 0.06
C ASP A 66 -13.31 6.18 0.66
N ASP A 67 -14.16 5.95 1.66
CA ASP A 67 -14.20 4.70 2.42
C ASP A 67 -14.61 3.48 1.55
N VAL A 68 -15.41 3.68 0.49
CA VAL A 68 -15.79 2.59 -0.43
C VAL A 68 -14.57 2.17 -1.23
N THR A 69 -13.83 3.13 -1.77
CA THR A 69 -12.57 2.87 -2.48
C THR A 69 -11.53 2.22 -1.57
N ILE A 70 -11.41 2.67 -0.33
CA ILE A 70 -10.49 2.09 0.66
C ILE A 70 -10.85 0.64 1.00
N SER A 71 -12.14 0.34 1.20
CA SER A 71 -12.61 -1.03 1.41
C SER A 71 -12.23 -1.91 0.23
N GLY A 72 -12.51 -1.46 -0.99
CA GLY A 72 -12.16 -2.18 -2.21
C GLY A 72 -10.67 -2.45 -2.37
N ILE A 73 -9.80 -1.53 -1.91
CA ILE A 73 -8.35 -1.75 -1.89
C ILE A 73 -7.99 -2.92 -0.98
N PHE A 74 -8.53 -2.99 0.24
CA PHE A 74 -8.25 -4.08 1.17
C PHE A 74 -8.80 -5.42 0.67
N ASP A 75 -9.99 -5.43 0.08
CA ASP A 75 -10.58 -6.62 -0.52
C ASP A 75 -9.72 -7.17 -1.67
N MET A 76 -9.16 -6.28 -2.49
CA MET A 76 -8.24 -6.66 -3.56
C MET A 76 -6.94 -7.24 -3.02
N ILE A 77 -6.34 -6.61 -2.01
CA ILE A 77 -5.11 -7.12 -1.36
C ILE A 77 -5.34 -8.54 -0.80
N GLU A 78 -6.46 -8.74 -0.11
CA GLU A 78 -6.78 -10.05 0.45
C GLU A 78 -7.06 -11.08 -0.64
N THR A 79 -7.77 -10.68 -1.70
CA THR A 79 -8.00 -11.54 -2.88
C THR A 79 -6.69 -11.97 -3.53
N GLU A 80 -5.74 -11.06 -3.70
CA GLU A 80 -4.41 -11.37 -4.27
C GLU A 80 -3.60 -12.30 -3.36
N ARG A 81 -3.64 -12.08 -2.03
CA ARG A 81 -3.00 -12.95 -1.04
C ARG A 81 -3.57 -14.37 -1.08
N ILE A 82 -4.89 -14.47 -1.12
CA ILE A 82 -5.61 -15.75 -1.22
C ILE A 82 -5.22 -16.47 -2.51
N ARG A 83 -5.28 -15.80 -3.67
CA ARG A 83 -4.87 -16.38 -4.95
C ARG A 83 -3.43 -16.86 -4.96
N SER A 84 -2.50 -16.08 -4.41
CA SER A 84 -1.09 -16.47 -4.29
C SER A 84 -0.92 -17.73 -3.41
N THR A 85 -1.69 -17.82 -2.33
CA THR A 85 -1.64 -18.97 -1.41
C THR A 85 -2.21 -20.22 -2.06
N PHE A 86 -3.37 -20.11 -2.73
CA PHE A 86 -3.95 -21.23 -3.46
C PHE A 86 -3.06 -21.71 -4.61
N GLY A 87 -2.44 -20.79 -5.37
CA GLY A 87 -1.49 -21.16 -6.43
C GLY A 87 -0.30 -21.97 -5.90
N LYS A 88 0.24 -21.60 -4.72
CA LYS A 88 1.31 -22.35 -4.06
C LYS A 88 0.86 -23.71 -3.53
N LEU A 89 -0.36 -23.81 -3.01
CA LEU A 89 -0.90 -25.08 -2.51
C LEU A 89 -1.12 -26.09 -3.64
N VAL A 90 -1.60 -25.64 -4.80
CA VAL A 90 -1.73 -26.49 -6.00
C VAL A 90 -0.36 -26.96 -6.47
N ASP A 91 0.64 -26.08 -6.52
CA ASP A 91 2.01 -26.45 -6.92
C ASP A 91 2.62 -27.52 -5.99
N LEU A 92 2.41 -27.39 -4.67
CA LEU A 92 2.88 -28.35 -3.67
C LEU A 92 2.12 -29.68 -3.64
N SER A 93 0.96 -29.77 -4.30
CA SER A 93 0.14 -31.01 -4.34
C SER A 93 0.24 -31.75 -5.68
N VAL A 94 1.08 -31.27 -6.59
CA VAL A 94 1.33 -31.90 -7.91
C VAL A 94 2.74 -32.55 -7.98
N ASP A 95 3.52 -32.50 -6.90
CA ASP A 95 4.73 -33.33 -6.68
C ASP A 95 4.41 -34.56 -5.81
#